data_AF-G4NNB4-F1
#
_entry.id   AF-G4NNB4-F1
#
_cell.length_a   1.000
_cell.length_b   1.000
_cell.length_c   1.000
_cell.angle_alpha   90.00
_cell.angle_beta   90.00
_cell.angle_gamma   90.00
#
_symmetry.space_group_name_H-M   'P 1'
#
loop_
_entity.id
_entity.type
_entity.pdbx_description
1 polymer ?
#
loop_
_entity_poly.entity_id
_entity_poly.type
_entity_poly.pdbx_seq_one_letter_code
_entity_poly.pdbx_strand_id
1 'polypeptide(L)'
;MKKSIRRGSLIQLPARSIQVSLITTQTGYFARQNRRGGFQVFYSIYGLEGKVQPHQAPGDMLCDITEDVVLTVKDMDESDYQQKRIYVVLDLATEEERRLRADKNVILIPRGENSKKRK
;
A
#
# COMPACT_ATOMS: atom_id res chain seq x y z
N MET A 1 -9.04 -2.19 -20.70
CA MET A 1 -8.40 -3.06 -19.66
C MET A 1 -8.70 -2.48 -18.28
N LYS A 2 -9.51 -3.14 -17.45
CA LYS A 2 -9.63 -2.78 -16.02
C LYS A 2 -8.33 -3.20 -15.33
N LYS A 3 -7.47 -2.23 -14.99
CA LYS A 3 -6.29 -2.48 -14.15
C LYS A 3 -6.78 -2.74 -12.72
N SER A 4 -6.90 -4.01 -12.36
CA SER A 4 -7.12 -4.42 -10.97
C SER A 4 -5.75 -4.47 -10.28
N ILE A 5 -5.65 -3.81 -9.14
CA ILE A 5 -4.51 -4.00 -8.22
C ILE A 5 -4.62 -5.44 -7.72
N ARG A 6 -3.51 -6.17 -7.75
CA ARG A 6 -3.39 -7.56 -7.29
C ARG A 6 -2.17 -7.70 -6.40
N ARG A 7 -2.17 -8.70 -5.52
CA ARG A 7 -0.96 -9.13 -4.80
C ARG A 7 0.20 -9.29 -5.79
N GLY A 8 1.34 -8.72 -5.43
CA GLY A 8 2.52 -8.64 -6.28
C GLY A 8 2.46 -7.54 -7.34
N SER A 9 1.51 -6.61 -7.35
CA SER A 9 1.58 -5.43 -8.22
C SER A 9 2.67 -4.46 -7.71
N LEU A 10 3.34 -3.76 -8.63
CA LEU A 10 4.22 -2.65 -8.28
C LEU A 10 3.47 -1.33 -8.42
N ILE A 11 3.61 -0.46 -7.42
CA ILE A 11 3.05 0.89 -7.41
C ILE A 11 4.21 1.87 -7.29
N GLN A 12 4.35 2.75 -8.28
CA GLN A 12 5.31 3.84 -8.22
C GLN A 12 4.64 5.04 -7.56
N LEU A 13 5.29 5.58 -6.53
CA LEU A 13 4.90 6.82 -5.87
C LEU A 13 6.00 7.84 -6.08
N PRO A 14 5.75 8.89 -6.88
CA PRO A 14 6.69 10.00 -7.01
C PRO A 14 6.86 10.75 -5.69
N ALA A 15 8.03 11.35 -5.49
CA ALA A 15 8.29 12.25 -4.37
C ALA A 15 7.20 13.33 -4.26
N ARG A 16 6.74 13.60 -3.04
CA ARG A 16 5.73 14.64 -2.71
C ARG A 16 4.38 14.48 -3.43
N SER A 17 4.09 13.31 -4.01
CA SER A 17 2.84 13.06 -4.73
C SER A 17 1.66 12.82 -3.79
N ILE A 18 1.92 12.29 -2.59
CA ILE A 18 0.95 12.01 -1.55
C ILE A 18 1.54 12.34 -0.18
N GLN A 19 0.66 12.60 0.77
CA GLN A 19 0.98 12.63 2.19
C GLN A 19 0.61 11.28 2.80
N VAL A 20 1.46 10.79 3.68
CA VAL A 20 1.22 9.57 4.47
C VAL A 20 1.12 9.96 5.94
N SER A 21 0.32 9.23 6.71
CA SER A 21 0.22 9.49 8.15
C SER A 21 0.92 8.39 8.95
N LEU A 22 1.66 8.78 9.97
CA LEU A 22 2.23 7.89 10.98
C LEU A 22 1.11 7.43 11.93
N ILE A 23 0.23 6.55 11.45
CA ILE A 23 -0.83 5.99 12.29
C ILE A 23 -0.43 4.64 12.86
N THR A 24 -0.41 4.55 14.19
CA THR A 24 -0.66 3.29 14.90
C THR A 24 -2.16 3.02 14.81
N THR A 25 -2.62 2.47 13.68
CA THR A 25 -3.97 1.93 13.45
C THR A 25 -5.09 2.52 14.34
N GLN A 26 -5.58 3.71 13.99
CA GLN A 26 -6.95 4.13 14.34
C GLN A 26 -7.65 4.58 13.06
N THR A 27 -8.17 3.58 12.35
CA THR A 27 -8.84 3.65 11.03
C THR A 27 -10.06 4.59 10.96
N GLY A 28 -10.43 5.24 12.08
CA GLY A 28 -11.56 6.18 12.17
C GLY A 28 -11.23 7.66 11.96
N TYR A 29 -9.98 8.11 12.17
CA TYR A 29 -9.66 9.55 12.19
C TYR A 29 -9.53 10.17 10.79
N PHE A 30 -9.17 9.36 9.79
CA PHE A 30 -9.00 9.81 8.41
C PHE A 30 -10.10 9.33 7.46
N ALA A 31 -11.20 8.80 8.01
CA ALA A 31 -12.37 8.44 7.20
C ALA A 31 -12.92 9.70 6.53
N ARG A 32 -12.68 9.81 5.22
CA ARG A 32 -13.16 10.94 4.41
C ARG A 32 -14.70 11.00 4.54
N GLN A 33 -15.20 12.03 5.22
CA GLN A 33 -16.59 12.07 5.70
C GLN A 33 -17.67 12.03 4.61
N ASN A 34 -17.39 12.33 3.35
CA ASN A 34 -18.44 12.35 2.33
C ASN A 34 -17.89 12.14 0.92
N ARG A 35 -18.02 10.91 0.38
CA ARG A 35 -18.16 10.70 -1.08
C ARG A 35 -19.22 9.64 -1.33
N ARG A 36 -20.41 10.11 -1.70
CA ARG A 36 -21.56 9.32 -2.12
C ARG A 36 -21.10 8.21 -3.10
N GLY A 37 -21.24 6.95 -2.70
CA GLY A 37 -21.25 5.81 -3.61
C GLY A 37 -19.97 4.96 -3.77
N GLY A 38 -18.79 5.41 -3.36
CA GLY A 38 -17.50 4.73 -3.67
C GLY A 38 -16.92 3.83 -2.58
N PHE A 39 -15.84 3.11 -2.91
CA PHE A 39 -14.99 2.37 -1.96
C PHE A 39 -13.98 3.29 -1.29
N GLN A 40 -13.78 3.10 0.01
CA GLN A 40 -12.65 3.61 0.78
C GLN A 40 -11.54 2.57 0.77
N VAL A 41 -10.36 2.96 0.26
CA VAL A 41 -9.18 2.09 0.22
C VAL A 41 -8.16 2.61 1.23
N PHE A 42 -7.80 1.78 2.20
CA PHE A 42 -6.82 2.08 3.23
C PHE A 42 -5.50 1.40 2.87
N TYR A 43 -4.41 2.18 2.86
CA TYR A 43 -3.08 1.67 2.57
C TYR A 43 -2.24 1.65 3.84
N SER A 44 -1.63 0.50 4.13
CA SER A 44 -0.57 0.35 5.12
C SER A 44 0.74 0.18 4.37
N ILE A 45 1.71 1.07 4.59
CA ILE A 45 2.99 1.08 3.89
C ILE A 45 4.12 0.82 4.88
N TYR A 46 4.91 -0.24 4.65
CA TYR A 46 6.08 -0.59 5.45
C TYR A 46 7.38 -0.27 4.72
N GLY A 47 8.45 0.01 5.48
CA GLY A 47 9.80 0.20 4.94
C GLY A 47 10.12 1.62 4.45
N LEU A 48 9.34 2.63 4.88
CA LEU A 48 9.57 4.03 4.51
C LEU A 48 10.59 4.75 5.41
N GLU A 49 11.29 4.04 6.31
CA GLU A 49 12.31 4.65 7.17
C GLU A 49 13.37 5.38 6.33
N GLY A 50 13.67 6.62 6.70
CA GLY A 50 14.62 7.48 5.99
C GLY A 50 14.13 8.05 4.66
N LYS A 51 12.90 7.73 4.21
CA LYS A 51 12.30 8.21 2.95
C LYS A 51 11.12 9.17 3.15
N VAL A 52 10.86 9.51 4.40
CA VAL A 52 9.76 10.38 4.80
C VAL A 52 10.26 11.53 5.66
N GLN A 53 9.64 12.69 5.49
CA GLN A 53 9.88 13.87 6.29
C GLN A 53 8.60 14.21 7.07
N PRO A 54 8.63 14.14 8.42
CA PRO A 54 7.48 14.55 9.23
C PRO A 54 7.29 16.06 9.17
N HIS A 55 6.04 16.50 9.24
CA HIS A 55 5.74 17.91 9.44
C HIS A 55 6.18 18.37 10.83
N GLN A 56 6.57 19.64 10.96
CA GLN A 56 7.13 20.19 12.21
C GLN A 56 6.09 20.78 13.17
N ALA A 57 4.80 20.66 12.85
CA ALA A 57 3.73 21.19 13.69
C ALA A 57 3.38 20.21 14.83
N PRO A 58 3.28 20.65 16.10
CA PRO A 58 2.86 19.80 17.20
C PRO A 58 1.48 19.15 16.92
N GLY A 59 1.40 17.84 17.07
CA GLY A 59 0.19 17.06 16.83
C GLY A 59 -0.09 16.73 15.36
N ASP A 60 0.73 17.22 14.41
CA ASP A 60 0.64 16.80 13.02
C ASP A 60 1.31 15.42 12.84
N MET A 61 0.53 14.47 12.33
CA MET A 61 0.96 13.09 12.10
C MET A 61 1.22 12.82 10.61
N LEU A 62 1.23 13.85 9.78
CA LEU A 62 1.53 13.72 8.35
C LEU A 62 3.03 13.75 8.08
N CYS A 63 3.41 13.00 7.05
CA CYS A 63 4.75 12.95 6.51
C CYS A 63 4.68 13.04 4.99
N ASP A 64 5.63 13.75 4.42
CA ASP A 64 5.87 13.79 2.98
C ASP A 64 6.87 12.70 2.59
N ILE A 65 6.62 12.00 1.48
CA ILE A 65 7.60 11.11 0.87
C ILE A 65 8.62 11.97 0.11
N THR A 66 9.90 11.88 0.48
CA THR A 66 10.94 12.81 0.00
C THR A 66 11.59 12.40 -1.32
N GLU A 67 11.44 11.14 -1.72
CA GLU A 67 12.04 10.56 -2.93
C GLU A 67 11.08 9.60 -3.64
N ASP A 68 11.40 9.25 -4.89
CA ASP A 68 10.60 8.29 -5.66
C ASP A 68 10.72 6.89 -5.07
N VAL A 69 9.58 6.31 -4.69
CA VAL A 69 9.53 4.96 -4.13
C VAL A 69 8.69 4.04 -5.01
N VAL A 70 9.09 2.77 -5.04
CA VAL A 70 8.29 1.70 -5.64
C VAL A 70 7.87 0.80 -4.50
N LEU A 71 6.57 0.51 -4.44
CA LEU A 71 5.95 -0.33 -3.45
C LEU A 71 5.44 -1.62 -4.08
N THR A 72 5.56 -2.73 -3.37
CA THR A 72 5.01 -4.03 -3.75
C THR A 72 3.74 -4.29 -2.94
N VAL A 73 2.63 -4.60 -3.60
CA VAL A 73 1.41 -5.07 -2.92
C VAL A 73 1.67 -6.44 -2.31
N LYS A 74 1.72 -6.53 -0.98
CA LYS A 74 1.96 -7.79 -0.27
C LYS A 74 0.67 -8.51 0.06
N ASP A 75 -0.38 -7.78 0.39
CA ASP A 75 -1.68 -8.35 0.71
C ASP A 75 -2.84 -7.38 0.46
N MET A 76 -4.04 -7.94 0.33
CA MET A 76 -5.29 -7.20 0.21
C MET A 76 -6.37 -7.90 1.05
N ASP A 77 -6.98 -7.14 1.95
CA ASP A 77 -8.11 -7.59 2.76
C ASP A 77 -9.39 -6.86 2.33
N GLU A 78 -10.37 -7.65 1.89
CA GLU A 78 -11.69 -7.21 1.44
C GLU A 78 -12.80 -7.69 2.39
N SER A 79 -12.48 -8.06 3.63
CA SER A 79 -13.45 -8.55 4.63
C SER A 79 -14.62 -7.56 4.85
N ASP A 80 -14.33 -6.25 4.77
CA ASP A 80 -15.33 -5.18 4.90
C ASP A 80 -15.83 -4.64 3.54
N TYR A 81 -15.79 -5.43 2.48
CA TYR A 81 -16.22 -5.01 1.13
C TYR A 81 -17.68 -4.52 1.11
N GLN A 82 -18.57 -5.14 1.88
CA GLN A 82 -19.98 -4.71 2.01
C GLN A 82 -20.10 -3.32 2.64
N GLN A 83 -19.16 -2.93 3.49
CA GLN A 83 -19.05 -1.57 4.04
C GLN A 83 -18.31 -0.63 3.09
N LYS A 84 -18.01 -1.08 1.86
CA LYS A 84 -17.23 -0.39 0.85
C LYS A 84 -15.82 -0.06 1.33
N ARG A 85 -15.18 -0.96 2.08
CA ARG A 85 -13.80 -0.80 2.57
C ARG A 85 -12.91 -1.88 1.99
N ILE A 86 -11.70 -1.48 1.61
CA ILE A 86 -10.63 -2.36 1.15
C ILE A 86 -9.35 -1.94 1.88
N TYR A 87 -8.61 -2.91 2.41
CA TYR A 87 -7.34 -2.70 3.08
C TYR A 87 -6.22 -3.27 2.21
N VAL A 88 -5.16 -2.51 2.00
CA VAL A 88 -4.04 -2.89 1.13
C VAL A 88 -2.75 -2.75 1.91
N VAL A 89 -1.95 -3.81 1.92
CA VAL A 89 -0.62 -3.83 2.54
C VAL A 89 0.43 -3.69 1.45
N LEU A 90 1.32 -2.71 1.64
CA LEU A 90 2.38 -2.33 0.72
C LEU A 90 3.72 -2.39 1.46
N ASP A 91 4.74 -2.97 0.83
CA ASP A 91 6.12 -2.87 1.31
C ASP A 91 6.95 -2.08 0.31
N LEU A 92 7.96 -1.36 0.80
CA LEU A 92 8.99 -0.81 -0.08
C LEU A 92 9.65 -1.93 -0.88
N ALA A 93 9.57 -1.85 -2.22
CA ALA A 93 10.20 -2.80 -3.11
C ALA A 93 11.72 -2.65 -3.05
N THR A 94 12.41 -3.74 -2.70
CA THR A 94 13.88 -3.78 -2.71
C THR A 94 14.42 -3.66 -4.13
N GLU A 95 15.68 -3.25 -4.27
CA GLU A 95 16.32 -3.15 -5.57
C GLU A 95 16.39 -4.53 -6.27
N GLU A 96 16.60 -5.60 -5.50
CA GLU A 96 16.55 -6.97 -5.97
C GLU A 96 15.17 -7.36 -6.52
N GLU A 97 14.09 -7.06 -5.79
CA GLU A 97 12.72 -7.31 -6.25
C GLU A 97 12.41 -6.56 -7.56
N ARG A 98 12.90 -5.32 -7.70
CA ARG A 98 12.73 -4.52 -8.93
C ARG A 98 13.50 -5.14 -10.10
N ARG A 99 14.75 -5.56 -9.88
CA ARG A 99 15.60 -6.20 -10.90
C ARG A 99 15.04 -7.55 -11.35
N LEU A 100 14.64 -8.40 -10.41
CA LEU A 100 14.06 -9.73 -10.68
C LEU A 100 12.75 -9.65 -11.47
N ARG A 101 11.97 -8.56 -11.31
CA ARG A 101 10.72 -8.34 -12.05
C ARG A 101 10.92 -7.70 -13.43
N ALA A 102 12.00 -6.95 -13.60
CA ALA A 102 12.38 -6.38 -14.89
C ALA A 102 13.02 -7.45 -15.80
N ASP A 103 13.62 -8.48 -15.22
CA ASP A 103 14.22 -9.60 -15.96
C ASP A 103 13.15 -10.53 -16.54
N LYS A 104 13.10 -10.61 -17.87
CA LYS A 104 12.17 -11.47 -18.61
C LYS A 104 12.48 -12.96 -18.49
N ASN A 105 13.67 -13.32 -17.98
CA ASN A 105 14.13 -14.69 -17.83
C ASN A 105 13.82 -15.28 -16.45
N VAL A 106 13.24 -14.50 -15.53
CA VAL A 106 12.93 -14.93 -14.17
C VAL A 106 11.45 -15.32 -14.06
N ILE A 107 11.21 -16.59 -13.71
CA ILE A 107 9.87 -17.06 -13.34
C ILE A 107 9.68 -16.80 -11.84
N LEU A 108 8.85 -15.82 -11.52
CA LEU A 108 8.42 -15.57 -10.15
C LEU A 108 7.37 -16.61 -9.75
N ILE A 109 7.82 -17.62 -9.00
CA ILE A 109 6.90 -18.59 -8.40
C ILE A 109 6.14 -17.87 -7.28
N PRO A 110 4.81 -17.76 -7.35
CA PRO A 110 4.04 -17.20 -6.24
C PRO A 110 4.31 -18.05 -5.01
N ARG A 111 4.78 -17.42 -3.92
CA ARG A 111 4.98 -18.09 -2.64
C ARG A 111 3.62 -18.63 -2.21
N GLY A 112 3.42 -19.93 -2.41
CA GLY A 112 2.14 -20.59 -2.20
C GLY A 112 1.70 -20.41 -0.76
N GLU A 113 0.65 -19.63 -0.55
CA GLU A 113 -0.09 -19.67 0.69
C GLU A 113 -1.16 -20.75 0.52
N ASN A 114 -0.99 -21.82 1.28
CA ASN A 114 -1.92 -22.94 1.34
C ASN A 114 -3.34 -22.41 1.36
N SER A 115 -4.08 -22.75 0.32
CA SER A 115 -5.53 -22.72 0.29
C SER A 115 -6.05 -23.60 1.41
N LYS A 116 -6.14 -23.07 2.62
CA LYS A 116 -7.04 -23.59 3.64
C LYS A 116 -8.46 -23.31 3.16
N LYS A 117 -8.92 -24.12 2.20
CA LYS A 117 -10.33 -24.45 2.06
C LYS A 117 -10.73 -25.13 3.38
N ARG A 118 -11.23 -24.35 4.33
CA ARG A 118 -12.05 -24.92 5.40
C ARG A 118 -13.44 -25.15 4.80
N LYS A 119 -13.78 -26.44 4.72
CA LYS A 119 -15.13 -26.94 4.49
C LYS A 119 -16.10 -26.39 5.53
#